data_AF-A0A7C8CKJ5-F1
#
_entry.id   AF-A0A7C8CKJ5-F1
#
_cell.length_a   1.000
_cell.length_b   1.000
_cell.length_c   1.000
_cell.angle_alpha   90.00
_cell.angle_beta   90.00
_cell.angle_gamma   90.00
#
_symmetry.space_group_name_H-M   'P 1'
#
loop_
_entity.id
_entity.type
_entity.pdbx_description
1 polymer ?
#
loop_
_entity_poly.entity_id
_entity_poly.type
_entity_poly.pdbx_seq_one_letter_code
_entity_poly.pdbx_strand_id
1 'polypeptide(L)' 'MNGDTPKTRSTTVVAVLRNGRIAMAADGQVTVGEMVMKQKAEKVRRVAGGKAVVGFAGGVADALTLLERLET' A
#
# COMPACT_ATOMS: atom_id res chain seq x y z
N MET A 1 -3.32 23.41 -27.78
CA MET A 1 -3.62 22.05 -27.30
C MET A 1 -2.76 21.80 -26.06
N ASN A 2 -3.28 22.07 -24.86
CA ASN A 2 -2.54 21.80 -23.62
C ASN A 2 -3.12 20.52 -23.02
N GLY A 3 -2.57 19.39 -23.46
CA GLY A 3 -2.93 18.06 -22.96
C GLY A 3 -2.27 17.82 -21.61
N ASP A 4 -2.78 18.44 -20.55
CA ASP A 4 -2.42 18.04 -19.19
C ASP A 4 -3.30 16.83 -18.83
N THR A 5 -2.88 15.64 -19.29
CA THR A 5 -3.52 14.38 -18.89
C THR A 5 -3.42 14.26 -17.36
N PRO A 6 -4.54 13.99 -16.65
CA PRO A 6 -4.48 13.83 -15.20
C PRO A 6 -3.49 12.71 -14.87
N LYS A 7 -2.40 13.05 -14.17
CA LYS A 7 -1.47 12.04 -13.66
C LYS A 7 -2.21 11.18 -12.64
N THR A 8 -2.60 9.98 -13.05
CA THR A 8 -3.24 8.99 -12.19
C THR A 8 -2.29 8.66 -11.02
N ARG A 9 -2.66 9.08 -9.82
CA ARG A 9 -2.02 8.69 -8.55
C ARG A 9 -2.87 7.63 -7.87
N SER A 10 -3.01 6.49 -8.52
CA SER A 10 -3.77 5.37 -7.97
C SER A 10 -2.79 4.35 -7.44
N THR A 11 -3.00 3.91 -6.20
CA THR A 11 -2.37 2.68 -5.70
C THR A 11 -3.36 1.55 -5.80
N THR A 12 -2.90 0.40 -6.24
CA THR A 12 -3.63 -0.86 -6.29
C THR A 12 -3.02 -1.84 -5.30
N VAL A 13 -3.88 -2.49 -4.53
CA VAL A 13 -3.54 -3.63 -3.68
C VAL A 13 -4.48 -4.77 -4.05
N VAL A 14 -3.93 -5.97 -4.24
CA VAL A 14 -4.69 -7.18 -4.56
C VAL A 14 -4.36 -8.28 -3.56
N ALA A 15 -5.36 -9.09 -3.20
CA ALA A 15 -5.18 -10.25 -2.35
C ALA A 15 -5.93 -11.45 -2.91
N VAL A 16 -5.34 -12.63 -2.76
CA VAL A 16 -5.95 -13.92 -3.11
C VAL A 16 -5.88 -14.82 -1.89
N LEU A 17 -7.03 -15.36 -1.49
CA LEU A 17 -7.16 -16.41 -0.49
C LEU A 17 -7.53 -17.71 -1.20
N ARG A 18 -6.68 -18.74 -1.07
CA ARG A 18 -6.93 -20.05 -1.65
C ARG A 18 -6.41 -21.15 -0.74
N ASN A 19 -7.25 -22.13 -0.44
CA ASN A 19 -6.90 -23.30 0.39
C ASN A 19 -6.24 -22.92 1.73
N GLY A 20 -6.78 -21.90 2.42
CA GLY A 20 -6.23 -21.40 3.69
C GLY A 20 -4.90 -20.65 3.58
N ARG A 21 -4.41 -20.38 2.36
CA ARG A 21 -3.17 -19.62 2.12
C ARG A 21 -3.50 -18.28 1.49
N ILE A 22 -2.84 -17.23 1.96
CA ILE A 22 -3.02 -15.86 1.46
C ILE A 22 -1.79 -15.40 0.67
N ALA A 23 -2.04 -14.72 -0.44
CA ALA A 23 -1.04 -13.95 -1.18
C ALA A 23 -1.55 -12.52 -1.36
N MET A 24 -0.69 -11.53 -1.17
CA MET A 24 -1.04 -10.11 -1.31
C MET A 24 0.08 -9.39 -2.07
N ALA A 25 -0.29 -8.48 -2.96
CA ALA A 25 0.62 -7.67 -3.72
C ALA A 25 0.07 -6.24 -3.84
N ALA A 26 0.97 -5.27 -3.98
CA ALA A 26 0.62 -3.87 -4.22
C ALA A 26 1.52 -3.31 -5.31
N ASP A 27 1.06 -2.27 -6.00
CA ASP A 27 1.97 -1.50 -6.83
C ASP A 27 3.01 -0.73 -5.97
N GLY A 28 4.18 -0.50 -6.56
CA GLY A 28 5.28 0.19 -5.89
C GLY A 28 5.13 1.72 -5.84
N GLN A 29 3.96 2.29 -6.14
CA GLN A 29 3.79 3.74 -6.30
C GLN A 29 3.46 4.46 -4.99
N VAL A 30 4.44 5.05 -4.34
CA VAL A 30 4.24 5.70 -3.04
C VAL A 30 4.01 7.19 -3.24
N THR A 31 2.90 7.71 -2.72
CA THR A 31 2.62 9.16 -2.78
C THR A 31 2.64 9.77 -1.38
N VAL A 32 3.46 10.80 -1.18
CA VAL A 32 3.51 11.66 0.01
C VAL A 32 3.16 13.07 -0.44
N GLY A 33 1.94 13.54 -0.16
CA GLY A 33 1.44 14.82 -0.70
C GLY A 33 1.44 14.82 -2.24
N GLU A 34 2.10 15.80 -2.86
CA GLU A 34 2.27 15.85 -4.32
C GLU A 34 3.55 15.15 -4.82
N MET A 35 4.34 14.49 -3.96
CA MET A 35 5.60 13.86 -4.37
C MET A 35 5.45 12.34 -4.47
N VAL A 36 5.86 11.75 -5.60
CA VAL A 36 5.93 10.28 -5.77
C VAL A 36 7.31 9.83 -5.34
N MET A 37 7.42 9.15 -4.20
CA MET A 37 8.69 8.73 -3.62
C MET A 37 8.99 7.28 -4.06
N LYS A 38 9.97 7.08 -4.94
CA LYS A 38 10.40 5.74 -5.37
C LYS A 38 11.47 5.17 -4.43
N GLN A 39 11.09 4.87 -3.20
CA GLN A 39 11.90 4.02 -2.32
C GLN A 39 10.98 3.04 -1.60
N LYS A 40 11.06 1.76 -2.01
CA LYS A 40 10.64 0.56 -1.27
C LYS A 40 9.61 0.78 -0.15
N ALA A 41 8.43 1.34 -0.44
CA ALA A 41 7.36 1.25 0.55
C ALA A 41 6.88 -0.19 0.54
N GLU A 42 7.08 -0.86 1.66
CA GLU A 42 6.40 -2.10 1.96
C GLU A 42 4.94 -1.75 2.26
N LYS A 43 4.16 -1.50 1.20
CA LYS A 43 2.72 -1.29 1.32
C LYS A 43 1.99 -2.56 1.72
N VAL A 44 2.64 -3.71 1.54
CA VAL A 44 2.23 -5.00 2.06
C VAL A 44 3.16 -5.34 3.21
N ARG A 45 2.62 -5.49 4.42
CA ARG A 45 3.37 -5.83 5.63
C ARG A 45 2.72 -6.96 6.38
N ARG A 46 3.54 -7.73 7.10
CA ARG A 46 3.07 -8.68 8.10
C ARG A 46 3.02 -7.98 9.46
N VAL A 47 1.93 -8.16 10.19
CA VAL A 47 1.71 -7.61 11.54
C VAL A 47 1.27 -8.74 12.49
N ALA A 48 1.03 -8.44 13.77
CA ALA A 48 0.63 -9.42 14.79
C ALA A 48 1.56 -10.64 14.86
N GLY A 49 2.87 -10.41 14.86
CA GLY A 49 3.88 -11.48 14.84
C GLY A 49 3.83 -12.39 13.60
N GLY A 50 3.31 -11.89 12.48
CA GLY A 50 3.18 -12.64 11.23
C GLY A 50 1.85 -13.37 11.05
N LYS A 51 0.91 -13.21 11.98
CA LYS A 51 -0.44 -13.82 11.90
C LYS A 51 -1.38 -13.08 10.96
N ALA A 52 -1.10 -11.81 10.64
CA ALA A 52 -1.90 -11.01 9.74
C ALA A 52 -1.03 -10.36 8.64
N VAL A 53 -1.65 -10.11 7.49
CA VAL A 53 -1.06 -9.37 6.36
C VAL A 53 -1.94 -8.15 6.08
N VAL A 54 -1.32 -6.97 6.02
CA VAL A 54 -2.00 -5.69 5.77
C VAL A 54 -1.47 -5.05 4.50
N GLY A 55 -2.34 -4.38 3.76
CA GLY A 55 -2.06 -3.76 2.46
C GLY A 55 -2.72 -2.39 2.34
N PHE A 56 -2.00 -1.35 1.88
CA PHE A 56 -2.53 0.02 1.81
C PHE A 56 -2.57 0.59 0.40
N ALA A 57 -3.74 1.07 -0.03
CA ALA A 57 -3.98 1.69 -1.34
C ALA A 57 -4.04 3.24 -1.30
N GLY A 58 -3.67 3.85 -0.17
CA GLY A 58 -3.77 5.29 0.06
C GLY A 58 -2.41 5.99 0.24
N GLY A 59 -2.45 7.21 0.76
CA GLY A 59 -1.25 7.97 1.11
C GLY A 59 -0.45 7.32 2.24
N VAL A 60 0.85 7.58 2.28
CA VAL A 60 1.77 6.95 3.25
C VAL A 60 1.45 7.31 4.70
N ALA A 61 1.03 8.55 4.96
CA ALA A 61 0.79 9.03 6.33
C ALA A 61 -0.29 8.22 7.04
N ASP A 62 -1.46 8.06 6.39
CA ASP A 62 -2.56 7.25 6.94
C ASP A 62 -2.16 5.78 7.09
N ALA A 63 -1.40 5.26 6.12
CA ALA A 63 -0.90 3.89 6.18
C ALA A 63 0.03 3.66 7.37
N LEU A 64 0.94 4.60 7.67
CA LEU A 64 1.82 4.54 8.84
C LEU A 64 1.02 4.61 10.15
N THR A 65 0.09 5.55 10.27
CA THR A 65 -0.76 5.69 11.46
C THR A 65 -1.61 4.44 11.72
N LEU A 66 -2.16 3.83 10.67
CA LEU A 66 -2.91 2.57 10.80
C LEU A 66 -1.98 1.41 11.18
N LEU A 67 -0.75 1.37 10.68
CA LEU A 67 0.24 0.36 11.03
C LEU A 67 0.62 0.40 12.51
N GLU A 68 0.88 1.59 13.05
CA GLU A 68 1.17 1.79 14.49
C GLU A 68 0.04 1.25 15.38
N ARG A 69 -1.21 1.38 14.92
CA ARG A 69 -2.39 0.83 15.64
C ARG A 69 -2.54 -0.69 15.52
N LEU A 70 -1.94 -1.31 14.51
CA LEU A 70 -2.07 -2.72 14.17
C LEU A 70 -0.82 -3.55 14.50
N GLU A 71 0.23 -2.94 15.07
CA GLU A 71 1.50 -3.60 15.38
C GLU A 71 1.43 -4.63 16.52
N THR A 72 0.28 -4.77 17.20
CA THR A 72 0.05 -5.74 18.28
C THR A 72 -0.19 -7.17 17.81
#